data_AF-A0A1B6JMQ6-F1
#
_entry.id   AF-A0A1B6JMQ6-F1
#
_cell.length_a   1.000
_cell.length_b   1.000
_cell.length_c   1.000
_cell.angle_alpha   90.00
_cell.angle_beta   90.00
_cell.angle_gamma   90.00
#
_symmetry.space_group_name_H-M   'P 1'
#
loop_
_entity.id
_entity.type
_entity.pdbx_description
1 polymer ?
#
loop_
_entity_poly.entity_id
_entity_poly.type
_entity_poly.pdbx_seq_one_letter_code
_entity_poly.pdbx_strand_id
1 'polypeptide(L)'
;IHPHLCLGQRCQSQDVDGLHTINEGMVAVGNMSGFVPCTPNGVMELIKRSPVQVAGSNAVVVGRSKIVGTPVSELLKWHHATVTVCHSKTKDIQEQIRRADIV
;
A
#
# COMPACT_ATOMS: atom_id res chain seq x y z
N ILE A 1 -8.21 1.16 24.76
CA ILE A 1 -6.91 1.53 24.16
C ILE A 1 -7.21 2.08 22.76
N HIS A 2 -6.82 3.32 22.46
CA HIS A 2 -7.00 3.92 21.13
C HIS A 2 -5.71 3.73 20.32
N PRO A 3 -5.63 2.77 19.39
CA PRO A 3 -4.35 2.37 18.78
C PRO A 3 -3.66 3.51 18.02
N HIS A 4 -4.46 4.38 17.40
CA HIS A 4 -3.97 5.53 16.63
C HIS A 4 -3.27 6.59 17.51
N LEU A 5 -3.68 6.74 18.76
CA LEU A 5 -3.03 7.65 19.72
C LEU A 5 -1.67 7.11 20.14
N CYS A 6 -1.54 5.79 20.32
CA CYS A 6 -0.26 5.16 20.67
C CYS A 6 0.74 5.18 19.51
N LEU A 7 0.26 4.95 18.28
CA LEU A 7 1.11 5.01 17.08
C LEU A 7 1.55 6.44 16.75
N GLY A 8 0.66 7.43 16.93
CA GLY A 8 0.99 8.85 16.73
C GLY A 8 1.89 9.47 17.80
N GLN A 9 2.17 8.76 18.90
CA GLN A 9 3.09 9.22 19.95
C GLN A 9 4.55 8.82 19.70
N ARG A 10 4.82 7.89 18.78
CA ARG A 10 6.22 7.60 18.40
C ARG A 10 6.77 8.75 17.57
N CYS A 11 8.03 9.11 17.80
CA CYS A 11 8.70 10.05 16.91
C CYS A 11 8.76 9.46 15.50
N GLN A 12 8.34 10.22 14.49
CA GLN A 12 8.37 9.81 13.08
C GLN A 12 9.74 9.26 12.65
N SER A 13 10.84 9.84 13.16
CA SER A 13 12.22 9.44 12.84
C SER A 13 12.63 8.08 13.42
N GLN A 14 11.81 7.49 14.28
CA GLN A 14 12.05 6.18 14.91
C GLN A 14 10.94 5.17 14.56
N ASP A 15 10.02 5.53 13.67
CA ASP A 15 8.89 4.70 13.27
C ASP A 15 9.30 3.70 12.19
N VAL A 16 10.09 2.70 12.59
CA VAL A 16 10.57 1.63 11.69
C VAL A 16 9.45 0.80 11.06
N ASP A 17 8.24 0.81 11.66
CA ASP A 17 7.06 0.14 11.14
C ASP A 17 6.35 0.95 10.04
N GLY A 18 6.66 2.26 9.93
CA GLY A 18 6.04 3.18 8.96
C GLY A 18 4.57 3.51 9.24
N LEU A 19 4.06 3.28 10.46
CA LEU A 19 2.65 3.44 10.83
C LEU A 19 2.31 4.80 11.43
N HIS A 20 3.32 5.66 11.61
CA HIS A 20 3.11 7.04 12.02
C HIS A 20 2.41 7.80 10.89
N THR A 21 1.37 8.57 11.21
CA THR A 21 0.53 9.25 10.21
C THR A 21 1.31 10.15 9.26
N ILE A 22 2.44 10.73 9.71
CA ILE A 22 3.31 11.50 8.83
C ILE A 22 4.01 10.61 7.80
N ASN A 23 4.53 9.44 8.18
CA ASN A 23 5.16 8.50 7.25
C ASN A 23 4.14 7.93 6.27
N GLU A 24 2.95 7.53 6.75
CA GLU A 24 1.84 7.12 5.88
C GLU A 24 1.45 8.24 4.89
N GLY A 25 1.37 9.48 5.37
CA GLY A 25 1.07 10.66 4.54
C GLY A 25 2.13 10.95 3.50
N MET A 26 3.43 10.80 3.85
CA MET A 26 4.55 10.93 2.92
C MET A 26 4.43 9.92 1.78
N VAL A 27 4.16 8.64 2.08
CA VAL A 27 3.94 7.61 1.07
C VAL A 27 2.74 7.95 0.17
N ALA A 28 1.63 8.42 0.76
CA ALA A 28 0.43 8.77 -0.01
C ALA A 28 0.67 9.88 -1.05
N VAL A 29 1.55 10.84 -0.74
CA VAL A 29 1.93 11.94 -1.66
C VAL A 29 3.15 11.61 -2.53
N GLY A 30 3.69 10.40 -2.46
CA GLY A 30 4.81 9.95 -3.29
C GLY A 30 6.18 10.33 -2.76
N ASN A 31 6.27 10.77 -1.51
CA ASN A 31 7.53 11.03 -0.85
C ASN A 31 8.01 9.76 -0.10
N MET A 32 9.04 9.11 -0.62
CA MET A 32 9.65 7.92 -0.02
C MET A 32 10.90 8.24 0.83
N SER A 33 11.09 9.50 1.25
CA SER A 33 12.23 9.92 2.10
C SER A 33 12.09 9.49 3.56
N GLY A 34 10.88 9.12 3.99
CA GLY A 34 10.59 8.63 5.34
C GLY A 34 10.55 7.10 5.42
N PHE A 35 10.00 6.57 6.52
CA PHE A 35 9.79 5.12 6.63
C PHE A 35 8.59 4.68 5.79
N VAL A 36 8.81 3.68 4.95
CA VAL A 36 7.74 3.01 4.21
C VAL A 36 7.19 1.86 5.07
N PRO A 37 5.86 1.68 5.18
CA PRO A 37 5.27 0.58 5.93
C PRO A 37 5.89 -0.78 5.58
N CYS A 38 6.27 -1.54 6.60
CA CYS A 38 7.11 -2.74 6.43
C CYS A 38 6.45 -3.83 5.57
N THR A 39 5.16 -4.14 5.82
CA THR A 39 4.42 -5.14 5.04
C THR A 39 4.24 -4.72 3.57
N PRO A 40 3.75 -3.50 3.27
CA PRO A 40 3.69 -3.01 1.88
C PRO A 40 5.04 -3.01 1.16
N ASN A 41 6.11 -2.61 1.85
CA ASN A 41 7.45 -2.65 1.26
C ASN A 41 7.89 -4.08 0.92
N GLY A 42 7.59 -5.04 1.82
CA GLY A 42 7.81 -6.46 1.56
C GLY A 42 7.03 -6.99 0.36
N VAL A 43 5.77 -6.57 0.19
CA VAL A 43 4.95 -6.92 -1.00
C VAL A 43 5.60 -6.40 -2.29
N MET A 44 6.05 -5.14 -2.30
CA MET A 44 6.75 -4.58 -3.47
C MET A 44 8.03 -5.34 -3.80
N GLU A 45 8.79 -5.78 -2.78
CA GLU A 45 10.00 -6.58 -2.97
C GLU A 45 9.69 -7.97 -3.56
N LEU A 46 8.59 -8.61 -3.15
CA LEU A 46 8.15 -9.86 -3.75
C LEU A 46 7.73 -9.68 -5.22
N ILE A 47 7.00 -8.62 -5.53
CA ILE A 47 6.58 -8.32 -6.92
C ILE A 47 7.80 -8.07 -7.81
N LYS A 48 8.82 -7.33 -7.33
CA LYS A 48 10.08 -7.09 -8.08
C LYS A 48 10.84 -8.36 -8.43
N ARG A 49 10.69 -9.43 -7.63
CA ARG A 49 11.31 -10.75 -7.89
C ARG A 49 10.47 -11.62 -8.82
N SER A 50 9.25 -11.20 -9.13
CA SER A 50 8.38 -11.85 -10.11
C SER A 50 8.72 -11.37 -11.53
N PRO A 51 8.29 -12.09 -12.58
CA PRO A 51 8.48 -11.65 -13.96
C PRO A 51 7.55 -10.50 -14.39
N VAL A 52 6.64 -10.04 -13.52
CA VAL A 52 5.63 -9.03 -13.87
C VAL A 52 6.22 -7.61 -13.77
N GLN A 53 6.06 -6.82 -14.82
CA GLN A 53 6.40 -5.41 -14.82
C GLN A 53 5.31 -4.59 -14.12
N VAL A 54 5.67 -3.84 -13.06
CA VAL A 54 4.70 -3.02 -12.31
C VAL A 54 4.23 -1.81 -13.12
N ALA A 55 5.16 -1.11 -13.77
CA ALA A 55 4.82 0.08 -14.56
C ALA A 55 3.89 -0.28 -15.73
N GLY A 56 2.73 0.37 -15.80
CA GLY A 56 1.71 0.11 -16.82
C GLY A 56 0.76 -1.05 -16.53
N SER A 57 1.02 -1.84 -15.48
CA SER A 57 0.14 -2.96 -15.10
C SER A 57 -1.18 -2.51 -14.50
N ASN A 58 -2.21 -3.34 -14.62
CA ASN A 58 -3.45 -3.22 -13.88
C ASN A 58 -3.33 -4.00 -12.57
N ALA A 59 -3.20 -3.29 -11.45
CA ALA A 59 -3.12 -3.88 -10.13
C ALA A 59 -4.45 -3.76 -9.37
N VAL A 60 -4.87 -4.84 -8.71
CA VAL A 60 -6.05 -4.85 -7.84
C VAL A 60 -5.61 -5.10 -6.42
N VAL A 61 -5.91 -4.18 -5.50
CA VAL A 61 -5.66 -4.39 -4.08
C VAL A 61 -6.97 -4.75 -3.39
N VAL A 62 -7.06 -5.95 -2.82
CA VAL A 62 -8.23 -6.39 -2.04
C VAL A 62 -8.04 -6.04 -0.57
N GLY A 63 -8.64 -4.92 -0.16
CA GLY A 63 -8.55 -4.38 1.19
C GLY A 63 -8.01 -2.95 1.21
N ARG A 64 -8.44 -2.18 2.22
CA ARG A 64 -8.09 -0.75 2.39
C ARG A 64 -7.73 -0.40 3.84
N SER A 65 -7.09 -1.35 4.52
CA SER A 65 -6.62 -1.12 5.89
C SER A 65 -5.47 -0.11 5.88
N LYS A 66 -5.31 0.63 6.98
CA LYS A 66 -4.20 1.58 7.16
C LYS A 66 -2.84 0.88 7.11
N ILE A 67 -2.76 -0.33 7.66
CA ILE A 67 -1.51 -1.08 7.83
C ILE A 67 -1.03 -1.69 6.50
N VAL A 68 -1.94 -2.12 5.62
CA VAL A 68 -1.57 -2.91 4.43
C VAL A 68 -2.23 -2.38 3.16
N GLY A 69 -3.56 -2.42 3.06
CA GLY A 69 -4.26 -2.21 1.79
C GLY A 69 -4.00 -0.83 1.18
N THR A 70 -4.21 0.22 1.97
CA THR A 70 -3.95 1.60 1.52
C THR A 70 -2.48 1.80 1.14
N PRO A 71 -1.48 1.53 1.99
CA PRO A 71 -0.09 1.77 1.61
C PRO A 71 0.41 0.89 0.46
N VAL A 72 -0.05 -0.36 0.29
CA VAL A 72 0.26 -1.15 -0.92
C VAL A 72 -0.27 -0.46 -2.18
N SER A 73 -1.51 0.04 -2.12
CA SER A 73 -2.11 0.76 -3.26
C SER A 73 -1.35 2.03 -3.62
N GLU A 74 -0.85 2.76 -2.62
CA GLU A 74 -0.04 3.96 -2.83
C GLU A 74 1.33 3.62 -3.45
N LEU A 75 2.00 2.58 -2.94
CA LEU A 75 3.28 2.13 -3.52
C LEU A 75 3.12 1.69 -4.98
N LEU A 76 2.13 0.86 -5.29
CA LEU A 76 1.86 0.42 -6.66
C LEU A 76 1.60 1.61 -7.60
N LYS A 77 0.82 2.60 -7.14
CA LYS A 77 0.54 3.83 -7.88
C LYS A 77 1.83 4.62 -8.17
N TRP A 78 2.69 4.80 -7.17
CA TRP A 78 3.96 5.52 -7.35
C TRP A 78 5.01 4.71 -8.14
N HIS A 79 4.81 3.39 -8.26
CA HIS A 79 5.52 2.52 -9.19
C HIS A 79 4.83 2.41 -10.57
N HIS A 80 3.94 3.36 -10.89
CA HIS A 80 3.28 3.54 -12.19
C HIS A 80 2.29 2.44 -12.60
N ALA A 81 1.74 1.69 -11.65
CA ALA A 81 0.60 0.81 -11.93
C ALA A 81 -0.71 1.60 -11.98
N THR A 82 -1.68 1.13 -12.76
CA THR A 82 -3.08 1.53 -12.65
C THR A 82 -3.71 0.71 -11.53
N VAL A 83 -4.13 1.35 -10.43
CA VAL A 83 -4.54 0.63 -9.21
C VAL A 83 -6.04 0.71 -8.98
N THR A 84 -6.69 -0.43 -8.79
CA THR A 84 -8.08 -0.55 -8.33
C THR A 84 -8.12 -1.08 -6.90
N VAL A 85 -8.69 -0.31 -5.97
CA VAL A 85 -8.84 -0.75 -4.58
C VAL A 85 -10.24 -1.34 -4.34
N CYS A 86 -10.28 -2.61 -4.00
CA CYS A 86 -11.51 -3.34 -3.67
C CYS A 86 -11.71 -3.46 -2.14
N HIS A 87 -12.95 -3.57 -1.68
CA HIS A 87 -13.29 -3.76 -0.27
C HIS A 87 -14.64 -4.46 -0.10
N SER A 88 -15.10 -4.62 1.15
CA SER A 88 -16.34 -5.34 1.52
C SER A 88 -17.64 -4.80 0.93
N LYS A 89 -17.59 -3.69 0.17
CA LYS A 89 -18.74 -3.06 -0.51
C LYS A 89 -18.54 -2.96 -2.02
N THR A 90 -17.42 -3.46 -2.54
CA THR A 90 -17.18 -3.54 -3.99
C THR A 90 -18.12 -4.58 -4.58
N LYS A 91 -18.88 -4.18 -5.61
CA LYS A 91 -19.70 -5.11 -6.40
C LYS A 91 -18.81 -5.87 -7.37
N ASP A 92 -19.13 -7.14 -7.62
CA ASP A 92 -18.48 -7.98 -8.62
C ASP A 92 -16.96 -8.01 -8.52
N ILE A 93 -16.44 -8.20 -7.29
CA ILE A 93 -14.98 -8.23 -7.02
C ILE A 93 -14.24 -9.26 -7.88
N GLN A 94 -14.90 -10.36 -8.23
CA GLN A 94 -14.35 -11.40 -9.12
C GLN A 94 -14.00 -10.84 -10.49
N GLU A 95 -14.81 -9.92 -11.03
CA GLU A 95 -14.54 -9.30 -12.33
C GLU A 95 -13.37 -8.32 -12.27
N GLN A 96 -13.21 -7.61 -11.15
CA GLN A 96 -12.05 -6.74 -10.93
C GLN A 96 -10.77 -7.58 -10.91
N ILE A 97 -10.76 -8.66 -10.11
CA ILE A 97 -9.60 -9.57 -9.98
C ILE A 97 -9.25 -10.23 -11.32
N ARG A 98 -10.24 -10.63 -12.12
CA ARG A 98 -10.00 -11.32 -13.40
C ARG A 98 -9.21 -10.49 -14.42
N ARG A 99 -9.31 -9.16 -14.36
CA ARG A 99 -8.65 -8.23 -15.29
C ARG A 99 -7.28 -7.76 -14.80
N ALA A 100 -6.84 -8.19 -13.62
CA ALA A 100 -5.65 -7.70 -12.98
C ALA A 100 -4.41 -8.50 -13.38
N ASP A 101 -3.31 -7.79 -13.64
CA ASP A 101 -1.98 -8.37 -13.82
C ASP A 101 -1.32 -8.68 -12.45
N ILE A 102 -1.70 -7.93 -11.41
CA ILE A 102 -1.21 -8.03 -10.02
C ILE A 102 -2.40 -7.99 -9.06
N VAL A 103 -2.46 -8.91 -8.08
CA VAL A 103 -3.50 -9.00 -7.04
C VAL A 103 -2.88 -9.13 -5.65
#